data_AF-A0A534LVK1-F1
#
_entry.id   AF-A0A534LVK1-F1
#
_cell.length_a   1.000
_cell.length_b   1.000
_cell.length_c   1.000
_cell.angle_alpha   90.00
_cell.angle_beta   90.00
_cell.angle_gamma   90.00
#
_symmetry.space_group_name_H-M   'P 1'
#
loop_
_entity.id
_entity.type
_entity.pdbx_description
1 polymer ?
#
loop_
_entity_poly.entity_id
_entity_poly.type
_entity_poly.pdbx_seq_one_letter_code
_entity_poly.pdbx_strand_id
1 'polypeptide(L)'
;MPIFDNHIHLRPEFLGVQAAKEFERVGGTAIMLTHSPYEDVPIHRGEDFDRAFAKTLAMASAVRETTRLQVFVALGPYPVEFIGLRQALGHEAAIQAMRSGIDRAARLIADGKAVAFGEVGRPHFPVPAEVLAACNDLLGYTMERAKELGCAVILHT
;
A
#
# COMPACT_ATOMS: atom_id res chain seq x y z
N MET A 1 -8.69 26.07 7.44
CA MET A 1 -9.36 25.15 6.49
C MET A 1 -8.57 23.86 6.46
N PRO A 2 -9.17 22.69 6.68
CA PRO A 2 -8.47 21.41 6.52
C PRO A 2 -8.05 21.22 5.06
N ILE A 3 -6.78 20.88 4.84
CA ILE A 3 -6.23 20.46 3.55
C ILE A 3 -5.69 19.05 3.74
N PHE A 4 -6.30 18.10 3.02
CA PHE A 4 -5.99 16.68 3.10
C PHE A 4 -5.43 16.23 1.75
N ASP A 5 -4.17 15.79 1.76
CA ASP A 5 -3.64 15.00 0.64
C ASP A 5 -4.12 13.56 0.82
N ASN A 6 -5.12 13.17 0.03
CA ASN A 6 -5.78 11.89 0.16
C ASN A 6 -4.99 10.73 -0.47
N HIS A 7 -3.83 10.98 -1.07
CA HIS A 7 -2.94 9.96 -1.59
C HIS A 7 -1.52 10.49 -1.78
N ILE A 8 -0.61 10.12 -0.88
CA ILE A 8 0.81 10.45 -1.02
C ILE A 8 1.70 9.24 -0.82
N HIS A 9 2.81 9.19 -1.55
CA HIS A 9 3.92 8.30 -1.28
C HIS A 9 5.08 9.10 -0.70
N LEU A 10 5.50 8.75 0.51
CA LEU A 10 6.69 9.29 1.15
C LEU A 10 7.71 8.17 1.32
N ARG A 11 8.95 8.47 0.94
CA ARG A 11 10.05 7.52 0.96
C ARG A 11 11.28 8.15 1.60
N PRO A 12 11.93 7.48 2.58
CA PRO A 12 13.15 7.97 3.22
C PRO A 12 14.31 8.20 2.24
N GLU A 13 14.33 7.46 1.12
CA GLU A 13 15.37 7.55 0.08
C GLU A 13 15.27 8.85 -0.74
N PHE A 14 14.14 9.54 -0.65
CA PHE A 14 13.88 10.81 -1.34
C PHE A 14 13.66 11.92 -0.29
N LEU A 15 12.68 12.81 -0.50
CA LEU A 15 12.41 13.89 0.46
C LEU A 15 11.77 13.40 1.77
N GLY A 16 11.08 12.26 1.78
CA GLY A 16 10.49 11.65 2.98
C GLY A 16 9.82 12.66 3.93
N VAL A 17 10.32 12.73 5.17
CA VAL A 17 9.84 13.68 6.19
C VAL A 17 9.94 15.14 5.75
N GLN A 18 10.96 15.52 4.97
CA GLN A 18 11.11 16.89 4.50
C GLN A 18 9.93 17.30 3.60
N ALA A 19 9.44 16.41 2.74
CA ALA A 19 8.24 16.71 1.93
C ALA A 19 7.01 16.94 2.81
N ALA A 20 6.83 16.15 3.88
CA ALA A 20 5.75 16.34 4.83
C ALA A 20 5.85 17.69 5.57
N LYS A 21 7.06 18.10 5.98
CA LYS A 21 7.30 19.42 6.60
C LYS A 21 6.98 20.57 5.65
N GLU A 22 7.36 20.46 4.38
CA GLU A 22 7.02 21.47 3.38
C GLU A 22 5.52 21.55 3.14
N PHE A 23 4.84 20.40 3.07
CA PHE A 23 3.38 20.35 2.94
C PHE A 23 2.67 21.00 4.12
N GLU A 24 3.09 20.70 5.36
CA GLU A 24 2.59 21.37 6.57
C GLU A 24 2.85 22.88 6.52
N ARG A 25 4.06 23.30 6.14
CA ARG A 25 4.47 24.72 6.10
C ARG A 25 3.58 25.55 5.19
N VAL A 26 3.08 24.98 4.09
CA VAL A 26 2.17 25.66 3.16
C VAL A 26 0.69 25.50 3.51
N GLY A 27 0.37 24.92 4.67
CA GLY A 27 -0.99 24.83 5.21
C GLY A 27 -1.64 23.44 5.14
N GLY A 28 -0.91 22.41 4.72
CA GLY A 28 -1.35 21.02 4.77
C GLY A 28 -1.69 20.59 6.20
N THR A 29 -2.75 19.78 6.36
CA THR A 29 -3.24 19.38 7.70
C THR A 29 -3.33 17.87 7.90
N ALA A 30 -3.51 17.11 6.83
CA ALA A 30 -3.61 15.66 6.88
C ALA A 30 -3.04 15.02 5.62
N ILE A 31 -2.54 13.79 5.74
CA ILE A 31 -2.06 12.97 4.63
C ILE A 31 -2.56 11.53 4.75
N MET A 32 -2.83 10.89 3.62
CA MET A 32 -2.99 9.44 3.50
C MET A 32 -1.70 8.88 2.90
N LEU A 33 -0.83 8.37 3.76
CA LEU A 33 0.41 7.73 3.34
C LEU A 33 0.08 6.34 2.80
N THR A 34 0.08 6.21 1.48
CA THR A 34 -0.27 4.98 0.78
C THR A 34 0.98 4.16 0.51
N HIS A 35 0.94 2.86 0.81
CA HIS A 35 2.03 1.94 0.50
C HIS A 35 2.39 1.95 -0.99
N SER A 36 3.67 1.80 -1.30
CA SER A 36 4.19 1.59 -2.65
C SER A 36 5.42 0.68 -2.60
N PRO A 37 5.76 -0.04 -3.69
CA PRO A 37 6.90 -0.96 -3.70
C PRO A 37 8.23 -0.25 -3.44
N TYR A 38 9.10 -0.84 -2.60
CA TYR A 38 10.43 -0.31 -2.33
C TYR A 38 11.50 -1.10 -3.09
N GLU A 39 12.44 -0.41 -3.74
CA GLU A 39 13.51 -1.06 -4.49
C GLU A 39 14.44 -1.89 -3.60
N ASP A 40 14.69 -1.43 -2.38
CA ASP A 40 15.52 -2.10 -1.38
C ASP A 40 14.77 -3.17 -0.56
N VAL A 41 13.46 -3.35 -0.81
CA VAL A 41 12.64 -4.39 -0.19
C VAL A 41 11.87 -5.14 -1.29
N PRO A 42 12.56 -5.94 -2.12
CA PRO A 42 11.91 -6.70 -3.17
C PRO A 42 10.97 -7.75 -2.59
N ILE A 43 9.84 -7.97 -3.27
CA ILE A 43 8.85 -8.99 -2.89
C ILE A 43 9.08 -10.25 -3.73
N HIS A 44 9.47 -11.34 -3.06
CA HIS A 44 9.65 -12.65 -3.67
C HIS A 44 8.64 -13.68 -3.15
N ARG A 45 7.99 -13.40 -2.03
CA ARG A 45 6.93 -14.21 -1.40
C ARG A 45 6.05 -13.34 -0.51
N GLY A 46 4.92 -13.89 -0.07
CA GLY A 46 3.96 -13.17 0.77
C GLY A 46 4.55 -12.60 2.07
N GLU A 47 5.52 -13.30 2.67
CA GLU A 47 6.20 -12.86 3.91
C GLU A 47 6.97 -11.56 3.75
N ASP A 48 7.44 -11.24 2.55
CA ASP A 48 8.29 -10.07 2.33
C ASP A 48 7.51 -8.76 2.48
N PHE A 49 6.17 -8.82 2.34
CA PHE A 49 5.28 -7.67 2.60
C PHE A 49 5.37 -7.14 4.03
N ASP A 50 5.71 -7.97 5.02
CA ASP A 50 5.89 -7.49 6.40
C ASP A 50 6.96 -6.40 6.47
N ARG A 51 8.08 -6.62 5.77
CA ARG A 51 9.19 -5.67 5.74
C ARG A 51 8.79 -4.39 4.99
N ALA A 52 8.08 -4.54 3.88
CA ALA A 52 7.64 -3.42 3.06
C ALA A 52 6.60 -2.55 3.81
N PHE A 53 5.62 -3.17 4.46
CA PHE A 53 4.63 -2.47 5.29
C PHE A 53 5.25 -1.85 6.54
N ALA A 54 6.18 -2.54 7.20
CA ALA A 54 6.92 -1.98 8.34
C ALA A 54 7.68 -0.71 7.94
N LYS A 55 8.25 -0.67 6.73
CA LYS A 55 8.93 0.51 6.20
C LYS A 55 7.96 1.69 5.96
N THR A 56 6.78 1.44 5.40
CA THR A 56 5.72 2.46 5.27
C THR A 56 5.25 2.97 6.63
N LEU A 57 5.04 2.08 7.61
CA LEU A 57 4.63 2.45 8.96
C LEU A 57 5.71 3.24 9.71
N ALA A 58 7.00 2.88 9.53
CA ALA A 58 8.12 3.64 10.07
C ALA A 58 8.15 5.06 9.50
N MET A 59 7.87 5.21 8.20
CA MET A 59 7.75 6.55 7.58
C MET A 59 6.59 7.35 8.17
N ALA A 60 5.43 6.71 8.39
CA ALA A 60 4.31 7.35 9.07
C ALA A 60 4.68 7.82 10.49
N SER A 61 5.41 7.01 11.26
CA SER A 61 5.89 7.37 12.60
C SER A 61 6.79 8.60 12.56
N ALA A 62 7.80 8.58 11.67
CA ALA A 62 8.75 9.69 11.55
C ALA A 62 8.07 11.01 11.14
N VAL A 63 7.03 10.97 10.30
CA VAL A 63 6.24 12.17 9.97
C VAL A 63 5.44 12.66 11.18
N ARG A 64 4.76 11.76 11.90
CA ARG A 64 4.00 12.10 13.12
C ARG A 64 4.87 12.69 14.22
N GLU A 65 6.11 12.23 14.35
CA GLU A 65 7.07 12.70 15.36
C GLU A 65 7.62 14.11 15.06
N THR A 66 7.55 14.55 13.79
CA THR A 66 8.24 15.77 13.33
C THR A 66 7.33 16.84 12.76
N THR A 67 6.03 16.56 12.64
CA THR A 67 5.00 17.47 12.10
C THR A 67 3.73 17.38 12.96
N ARG A 68 2.79 18.31 12.77
CA ARG A 68 1.43 18.25 13.35
C ARG A 68 0.41 17.66 12.38
N LEU A 69 0.86 17.10 11.26
CA LEU A 69 -0.02 16.48 10.27
C LEU A 69 -0.75 15.29 10.88
N GLN A 70 -2.05 15.20 10.61
CA GLN A 70 -2.76 13.95 10.81
C GLN A 70 -2.33 12.95 9.72
N VAL A 71 -1.69 11.85 10.12
CA VAL A 71 -1.18 10.84 9.19
C VAL A 71 -2.05 9.59 9.25
N PHE A 72 -2.82 9.36 8.19
CA PHE A 72 -3.47 8.09 7.90
C PHE A 72 -2.53 7.20 7.07
N VAL A 73 -2.74 5.89 7.12
CA VAL A 73 -1.93 4.92 6.38
C VAL A 73 -2.84 3.94 5.66
N ALA A 74 -2.53 3.68 4.39
CA ALA A 74 -3.12 2.62 3.61
C ALA A 74 -2.03 1.58 3.25
N LEU A 75 -2.35 0.29 3.41
CA LEU A 75 -1.43 -0.82 3.13
C LEU A 75 -2.08 -1.82 2.19
N GLY A 76 -1.31 -2.38 1.27
CA GLY A 76 -1.80 -3.41 0.36
C GLY A 76 -0.73 -3.75 -0.68
N PRO A 77 -0.74 -4.98 -1.22
CA PRO A 77 0.13 -5.35 -2.33
C PRO A 77 -0.16 -4.53 -3.58
N TYR A 78 0.88 -3.93 -4.16
CA TYR A 78 0.74 -3.15 -5.38
C TYR A 78 0.55 -4.10 -6.58
N PRO A 79 -0.39 -3.85 -7.51
CA PRO A 79 -0.73 -4.81 -8.55
C PRO A 79 0.40 -5.21 -9.48
N VAL A 80 1.41 -4.36 -9.69
CA VAL A 80 2.55 -4.68 -10.55
C VAL A 80 3.46 -5.73 -9.90
N GLU A 81 3.45 -5.89 -8.57
CA GLU A 81 4.24 -6.91 -7.87
C GLU A 81 3.79 -8.33 -8.26
N PHE A 82 2.52 -8.51 -8.63
CA PHE A 82 2.01 -9.79 -9.15
C PHE A 82 2.75 -10.22 -10.42
N ILE A 83 3.15 -9.29 -11.29
CA ILE A 83 3.87 -9.61 -12.53
C ILE A 83 5.23 -10.22 -12.21
N GLY A 84 5.98 -9.60 -11.29
CA GLY A 84 7.28 -10.10 -10.84
C GLY A 84 7.17 -11.44 -10.11
N LEU A 85 6.19 -11.55 -9.19
CA LEU A 85 5.91 -12.81 -8.49
C LEU A 85 5.53 -13.93 -9.45
N ARG A 86 4.69 -13.66 -10.46
CA ARG A 86 4.29 -14.65 -11.46
C ARG A 86 5.47 -15.14 -12.29
N GLN A 87 6.40 -14.26 -12.65
CA GLN A 87 7.63 -14.64 -13.35
C GLN A 87 8.53 -15.52 -12.50
N ALA A 88 8.65 -15.23 -11.21
CA ALA A 88 9.54 -15.96 -10.30
C ALA A 88 8.96 -17.30 -9.80
N LEU A 89 7.66 -17.34 -9.51
CA LEU A 89 7.01 -18.45 -8.79
C LEU A 89 6.02 -19.25 -9.65
N GLY A 90 5.62 -18.72 -10.81
CA GLY A 90 4.46 -19.19 -11.55
C GLY A 90 3.14 -18.55 -11.08
N HIS A 91 2.09 -18.72 -11.88
CA HIS A 91 0.82 -18.00 -11.73
C HIS A 91 0.12 -18.26 -10.38
N GLU A 92 -0.09 -19.52 -10.02
CA GLU A 92 -0.83 -19.85 -8.79
C GLU A 92 -0.09 -19.46 -7.53
N ALA A 93 1.22 -19.73 -7.47
CA ALA A 93 2.04 -19.34 -6.33
C ALA A 93 2.10 -17.80 -6.17
N ALA A 94 2.06 -17.05 -7.26
CA ALA A 94 1.97 -15.59 -7.22
C ALA A 94 0.62 -15.10 -6.68
N ILE A 95 -0.50 -15.75 -7.04
CA ILE A 95 -1.82 -15.43 -6.45
C ILE A 95 -1.79 -15.66 -4.93
N GLN A 96 -1.21 -16.78 -4.49
CA GLN A 96 -1.10 -17.08 -3.05
C GLN A 96 -0.20 -16.07 -2.32
N ALA A 97 0.90 -15.65 -2.94
CA ALA A 97 1.77 -14.62 -2.39
C ALA A 97 1.05 -13.27 -2.24
N MET A 98 0.28 -12.86 -3.24
CA MET A 98 -0.52 -11.62 -3.19
C MET A 98 -1.63 -11.72 -2.12
N ARG A 99 -2.35 -12.85 -2.04
CA ARG A 99 -3.37 -13.09 -0.98
C ARG A 99 -2.75 -13.02 0.41
N SER A 100 -1.58 -13.63 0.62
CA SER A 100 -0.82 -13.53 1.87
C SER A 100 -0.47 -12.07 2.21
N GLY A 101 -0.04 -11.28 1.22
CA GLY A 101 0.18 -9.84 1.40
C GLY A 101 -1.08 -9.06 1.80
N ILE A 102 -2.23 -9.37 1.18
CA ILE A 102 -3.53 -8.79 1.52
C ILE A 102 -3.92 -9.15 2.97
N ASP A 103 -3.75 -10.41 3.37
CA ASP A 103 -4.07 -10.87 4.73
C ASP A 103 -3.18 -10.21 5.79
N ARG A 104 -1.90 -9.95 5.46
CA ARG A 104 -0.97 -9.21 6.32
C ARG A 104 -1.38 -7.75 6.49
N ALA A 105 -1.77 -7.09 5.39
CA ALA A 105 -2.33 -5.75 5.45
C ALA A 105 -3.63 -5.73 6.29
N ALA A 106 -4.51 -6.74 6.12
CA ALA A 106 -5.74 -6.88 6.87
C ALA A 106 -5.49 -6.97 8.39
N ARG A 107 -4.48 -7.72 8.82
CA ARG A 107 -4.08 -7.79 10.24
C ARG A 107 -3.63 -6.44 10.77
N LEU A 108 -2.77 -5.73 10.03
CA LEU A 108 -2.30 -4.40 10.43
C LEU A 108 -3.44 -3.36 10.49
N ILE A 109 -4.44 -3.48 9.63
CA ILE A 109 -5.65 -2.64 9.67
C ILE A 109 -6.50 -3.00 10.90
N ALA A 110 -6.73 -4.28 11.16
CA ALA A 110 -7.47 -4.73 12.34
C ALA A 110 -6.81 -4.28 13.66
N ASP A 111 -5.47 -4.25 13.69
CA ASP A 111 -4.66 -3.77 14.82
C ASP A 111 -4.59 -2.23 14.90
N GLY A 112 -5.28 -1.50 14.01
CA GLY A 112 -5.33 -0.04 13.98
C GLY A 112 -4.03 0.63 13.54
N LYS A 113 -3.09 -0.10 12.91
CA LYS A 113 -1.84 0.45 12.38
C LYS A 113 -2.02 1.14 11.03
N ALA A 114 -3.04 0.72 10.27
CA ALA A 114 -3.49 1.33 9.03
C ALA A 114 -5.02 1.45 9.05
N VAL A 115 -5.59 2.28 8.18
CA VAL A 115 -7.04 2.58 8.16
C VAL A 115 -7.74 2.17 6.87
N ALA A 116 -6.99 1.73 5.86
CA ALA A 116 -7.51 1.36 4.55
C ALA A 116 -6.58 0.36 3.86
N PHE A 117 -7.12 -0.37 2.88
CA PHE A 117 -6.31 -1.09 1.91
C PHE A 117 -5.80 -0.13 0.84
N GLY A 118 -4.53 -0.23 0.45
CA GLY A 118 -3.99 0.54 -0.67
C GLY A 118 -2.46 0.55 -0.78
N GLU A 119 -1.89 0.76 -1.97
CA GLU A 119 -2.60 0.89 -3.25
C GLU A 119 -2.79 -0.49 -3.88
N VAL A 120 -4.03 -0.89 -4.18
CA VAL A 120 -4.36 -2.23 -4.73
C VAL A 120 -5.14 -2.09 -6.02
N GLY A 121 -5.12 -3.09 -6.90
CA GLY A 121 -5.96 -3.08 -8.10
C GLY A 121 -5.34 -3.82 -9.27
N ARG A 122 -5.10 -3.13 -10.38
CA ARG A 122 -4.58 -3.71 -11.62
C ARG A 122 -3.63 -2.77 -12.36
N PRO A 123 -2.68 -3.29 -13.17
CA PRO A 123 -1.83 -2.44 -14.01
C PRO A 123 -2.66 -1.66 -15.04
N HIS A 124 -2.30 -0.40 -15.28
CA HIS A 124 -2.92 0.46 -16.29
C HIS A 124 -2.29 0.32 -17.70
N PHE A 125 -1.34 -0.60 -17.88
CA PHE A 125 -0.64 -0.86 -19.13
C PHE A 125 -0.99 -2.24 -19.70
N PRO A 126 -0.76 -2.49 -21.01
CA PRO A 126 -1.10 -3.77 -21.62
C PRO A 126 -0.40 -4.95 -20.95
N VAL A 127 -1.19 -5.94 -20.53
CA VAL A 127 -0.74 -7.22 -19.96
C VAL A 127 -1.58 -8.36 -20.54
N PRO A 128 -1.12 -9.62 -20.48
CA PRO A 128 -1.93 -10.77 -20.86
C PRO A 128 -3.28 -10.80 -20.12
N ALA A 129 -4.34 -11.25 -20.79
CA ALA A 129 -5.70 -11.28 -20.22
C ALA A 129 -5.79 -12.05 -18.89
N GLU A 130 -5.03 -13.15 -18.76
CA GLU A 130 -4.90 -13.93 -17.53
C GLU A 130 -4.29 -13.14 -16.36
N VAL A 131 -3.37 -12.21 -16.63
CA VAL A 131 -2.79 -11.34 -15.58
C VAL A 131 -3.83 -10.34 -15.12
N LEU A 132 -4.56 -9.74 -16.06
CA LEU A 132 -5.63 -8.80 -15.75
C LEU A 132 -6.75 -9.47 -14.94
N ALA A 133 -7.15 -10.69 -15.33
CA ALA A 133 -8.13 -11.48 -14.59
C ALA A 133 -7.68 -11.76 -13.15
N ALA A 134 -6.45 -12.24 -12.96
CA ALA A 134 -5.90 -12.50 -11.63
C ALA A 134 -5.82 -11.24 -10.75
N CYS A 135 -5.43 -10.08 -11.31
CA CYS A 135 -5.46 -8.81 -10.59
C CYS A 135 -6.88 -8.39 -10.18
N ASN A 136 -7.88 -8.58 -11.04
CA ASN A 136 -9.28 -8.31 -10.70
C ASN A 136 -9.80 -9.25 -9.60
N ASP A 137 -9.43 -10.54 -9.63
CA ASP A 137 -9.82 -11.50 -8.59
C ASP A 137 -9.17 -11.17 -7.24
N LEU A 138 -7.89 -10.76 -7.25
CA LEU A 138 -7.18 -10.27 -6.06
C LEU A 138 -7.78 -8.97 -5.53
N LEU A 139 -8.24 -8.07 -6.41
CA LEU A 139 -8.98 -6.89 -6.02
C LEU A 139 -10.32 -7.26 -5.36
N GLY A 140 -11.05 -8.21 -5.94
CA GLY A 140 -12.28 -8.76 -5.34
C GLY A 140 -12.03 -9.30 -3.94
N TYR A 141 -10.98 -10.11 -3.77
CA TYR A 141 -10.56 -10.61 -2.45
C TYR A 141 -10.22 -9.47 -1.48
N THR A 142 -9.55 -8.41 -1.95
CA THR A 142 -9.24 -7.25 -1.11
C THR A 142 -10.50 -6.52 -0.66
N MET A 143 -11.50 -6.37 -1.54
CA MET A 143 -12.79 -5.76 -1.21
C MET A 143 -13.60 -6.60 -0.22
N GLU A 144 -13.52 -7.94 -0.28
CA GLU A 144 -14.10 -8.83 0.73
C GLU A 144 -13.48 -8.57 2.11
N ARG A 145 -12.14 -8.55 2.20
CA ARG A 145 -11.43 -8.23 3.45
C ARG A 145 -11.75 -6.82 3.96
N ALA A 146 -11.86 -5.85 3.06
CA ALA A 146 -12.22 -4.48 3.41
C ALA A 146 -13.64 -4.37 3.98
N LYS A 147 -14.60 -5.10 3.39
CA LYS A 147 -15.97 -5.19 3.90
C LYS A 147 -16.02 -5.80 5.30
N GLU A 148 -15.26 -6.85 5.56
CA GLU A 148 -15.19 -7.48 6.89
C GLU A 148 -14.62 -6.53 7.95
N LEU A 149 -13.63 -5.71 7.59
CA LEU A 149 -12.99 -4.75 8.49
C LEU A 149 -13.71 -3.40 8.55
N GLY A 150 -14.71 -3.17 7.70
CA GLY A 150 -15.42 -1.90 7.61
C GLY A 150 -14.54 -0.74 7.16
N CYS A 151 -13.54 -0.99 6.31
CA CYS A 151 -12.57 0.03 5.88
C CYS A 151 -12.64 0.32 4.36
N ALA A 152 -12.02 1.43 3.96
CA ALA A 152 -11.96 1.84 2.56
C ALA A 152 -10.86 1.10 1.78
N VAL A 153 -10.96 1.15 0.45
CA VAL A 153 -9.95 0.63 -0.49
C VAL A 153 -9.52 1.75 -1.44
N ILE A 154 -8.22 1.97 -1.56
CA ILE A 154 -7.60 2.90 -2.50
C ILE A 154 -7.16 2.10 -3.73
N LEU A 155 -7.70 2.48 -4.89
CA LEU A 155 -7.60 1.73 -6.14
C LEU A 155 -6.50 2.28 -7.06
N HIS A 156 -5.69 1.36 -7.60
CA HIS A 156 -4.85 1.55 -8.78
C HIS A 156 -5.54 0.88 -9.98
N THR A 157 -6.00 1.64 -10.99
CA THR A 157 -6.83 1.09 -12.08
C THR A 157 -6.58 1.71 -13.44
#